data_AF-A0A1Y1YW32-F1
#
_entry.id   AF-A0A1Y1YW32-F1
#
_cell.length_a   1.000
_cell.length_b   1.000
_cell.length_c   1.000
_cell.angle_alpha   90.00
_cell.angle_beta   90.00
_cell.angle_gamma   90.00
#
_symmetry.space_group_name_H-M   'P 1'
#
loop_
_entity.id
_entity.type
_entity.pdbx_description
1 polymer ?
#
loop_
_entity_poly.entity_id
_entity_poly.type
_entity_poly.pdbx_seq_one_letter_code
_entity_poly.pdbx_strand_id
1 'polypeptide(L)'
;MGSAIATRSKYASYASGVLFGAGWWLLIDILVYFNKIGKPKDNEPNDAINFTTFIPGIIGTIGFFLVNVLPRNSLNINQENTISSGKSLYIIFAFTVTFAGLISGFWILFDKYTGEAYGKYGVFMVMQSLCIFLSTFIFRFGRPMTTESSF
;
A
#
# COMPACT_ATOMS: atom_id res chain seq x y z
N MET A 1 -18.79 22.66 -13.36
CA MET A 1 -17.63 22.35 -12.49
C MET A 1 -17.75 21.01 -11.77
N GLY A 2 -18.93 20.60 -11.27
CA GLY A 2 -19.13 19.31 -10.58
C GLY A 2 -18.90 18.03 -11.42
N SER A 3 -19.18 18.06 -12.73
CA SER A 3 -18.99 16.89 -13.61
C SER A 3 -17.52 16.47 -13.76
N ALA A 4 -16.59 17.44 -13.93
CA ALA A 4 -15.16 17.15 -14.05
C ALA A 4 -14.57 16.52 -12.76
N ILE A 5 -15.06 16.95 -11.59
CA ILE A 5 -14.63 16.43 -10.27
C ILE A 5 -15.10 14.98 -10.09
N ALA A 6 -16.35 14.68 -10.43
CA ALA A 6 -16.91 13.33 -10.37
C ALA A 6 -16.20 12.36 -11.32
N THR A 7 -15.83 12.83 -12.50
CA THR A 7 -15.08 12.05 -13.50
C THR A 7 -13.67 11.74 -13.00
N ARG A 8 -12.95 12.72 -12.44
CA ARG A 8 -11.62 12.53 -11.82
C ARG A 8 -11.66 11.50 -10.70
N SER A 9 -12.67 11.53 -9.83
CA SER A 9 -12.76 10.58 -8.73
C SER A 9 -13.02 9.15 -9.19
N LYS A 10 -13.82 8.96 -10.25
CA LYS A 10 -14.06 7.64 -10.85
C LYS A 10 -12.76 7.04 -11.39
N TYR A 11 -12.02 7.79 -12.20
CA TYR A 11 -10.74 7.33 -12.75
C TYR A 11 -9.71 7.05 -11.67
N ALA A 12 -9.62 7.89 -10.63
CA ALA A 12 -8.70 7.65 -9.53
C ALA A 12 -9.05 6.38 -8.74
N SER A 13 -10.33 6.10 -8.51
CA SER A 13 -10.75 4.84 -7.87
C SER A 13 -10.41 3.62 -8.72
N TYR A 14 -10.62 3.66 -10.04
CA TYR A 14 -10.21 2.57 -10.93
C TYR A 14 -8.70 2.38 -10.96
N ALA A 15 -7.93 3.46 -11.10
CA ALA A 15 -6.47 3.40 -11.11
C ALA A 15 -5.91 2.82 -9.79
N SER A 16 -6.47 3.21 -8.65
CA SER A 16 -6.11 2.64 -7.36
C SER A 16 -6.41 1.14 -7.30
N GLY A 17 -7.61 0.72 -7.73
CA GLY A 17 -7.98 -0.71 -7.72
C GLY A 17 -7.03 -1.54 -8.58
N VAL A 18 -6.69 -1.05 -9.77
CA VAL A 18 -5.72 -1.71 -10.68
C VAL A 18 -4.34 -1.79 -10.04
N LEU A 19 -3.84 -0.72 -9.42
CA LEU A 19 -2.53 -0.73 -8.74
C LEU A 19 -2.49 -1.67 -7.53
N PHE A 20 -3.56 -1.71 -6.74
CA PHE A 20 -3.67 -2.61 -5.59
C PHE A 20 -3.68 -4.08 -6.05
N GLY A 21 -4.50 -4.37 -7.08
CA GLY A 21 -4.54 -5.69 -7.70
C GLY A 21 -3.19 -6.08 -8.31
N ALA A 22 -2.53 -5.17 -9.01
CA ALA A 22 -1.20 -5.38 -9.59
C ALA A 22 -0.15 -5.68 -8.51
N GLY A 23 -0.19 -5.00 -7.37
CA GLY A 23 0.72 -5.27 -6.25
C GLY A 23 0.62 -6.71 -5.76
N TRP A 24 -0.60 -7.21 -5.50
CA TRP A 24 -0.80 -8.60 -5.09
C TRP A 24 -0.57 -9.60 -6.22
N TRP A 25 -0.83 -9.21 -7.47
CA TRP A 25 -0.51 -10.02 -8.64
C TRP A 25 1.00 -10.29 -8.76
N LEU A 26 1.84 -9.26 -8.59
CA LEU A 26 3.30 -9.42 -8.62
C LEU A 26 3.80 -10.43 -7.59
N LEU A 27 3.20 -10.45 -6.40
CA LEU A 27 3.52 -11.43 -5.37
C LEU A 27 3.09 -12.86 -5.78
N ILE A 28 1.93 -13.02 -6.40
CA ILE A 28 1.49 -14.34 -6.86
C ILE A 28 2.40 -14.85 -7.98
N ASP A 29 2.74 -13.98 -8.93
CA ASP A 29 3.59 -14.32 -10.08
C ASP A 29 4.98 -14.80 -9.63
N ILE A 30 5.60 -14.07 -8.68
CA ILE A 30 6.91 -14.43 -8.15
C ILE A 30 6.88 -15.76 -7.35
N LEU A 31 5.79 -16.06 -6.64
CA LEU A 31 5.62 -17.34 -5.93
C LEU A 31 5.50 -18.51 -6.90
N VAL A 32 4.76 -18.34 -7.99
CA VAL A 32 4.64 -19.35 -9.04
C VAL A 32 5.98 -19.59 -9.72
N TYR A 33 6.70 -18.51 -10.05
CA TYR A 33 8.03 -18.60 -10.64
C TYR A 33 9.03 -19.30 -9.71
N PHE A 34 9.06 -18.93 -8.43
CA PHE A 34 9.91 -19.56 -7.42
C PHE A 34 9.63 -21.06 -7.31
N ASN A 35 8.35 -21.45 -7.23
CA ASN A 35 7.97 -22.85 -7.08
C ASN A 35 8.27 -23.71 -8.31
N LYS A 36 8.22 -23.15 -9.53
CA LYS A 36 8.37 -23.92 -10.79
C LYS A 36 9.78 -23.90 -11.37
N ILE A 37 10.46 -22.76 -11.32
CA ILE A 37 11.72 -22.49 -12.06
C ILE A 37 12.83 -22.08 -11.11
N GLY A 38 12.47 -21.35 -10.05
CA GLY A 38 13.38 -20.58 -9.22
C GLY A 38 14.02 -21.28 -8.03
N LYS A 39 13.74 -22.58 -7.80
CA LYS A 39 14.41 -23.36 -6.74
C LYS A 39 15.85 -23.66 -7.17
N PRO A 40 16.89 -23.07 -6.55
CA PRO A 40 18.25 -23.51 -6.83
C PRO A 40 18.42 -24.93 -6.30
N LYS A 41 19.16 -25.75 -7.06
CA LYS A 41 19.47 -27.16 -6.72
C LYS A 41 20.39 -27.28 -5.50
N ASP A 42 21.02 -26.18 -5.09
CA ASP A 42 22.25 -26.21 -4.30
C ASP A 42 22.12 -25.49 -2.94
N ASN A 43 21.06 -24.71 -2.73
CA ASN A 43 20.78 -23.97 -1.49
C ASN A 43 19.41 -24.37 -0.96
N GLU A 44 19.27 -24.48 0.36
CA GLU A 44 18.02 -24.88 1.03
C GLU A 44 16.83 -24.04 0.50
N PRO A 45 15.89 -24.65 -0.26
CA PRO A 45 14.81 -23.91 -0.93
C PRO A 45 13.87 -23.18 0.02
N ASN A 46 13.90 -23.52 1.31
CA ASN A 46 12.96 -23.04 2.31
C ASN A 46 13.33 -21.67 2.89
N ASP A 47 14.56 -21.18 2.68
CA ASP A 47 15.01 -19.90 3.25
C ASP A 47 14.82 -18.69 2.33
N ALA A 48 14.66 -18.91 1.03
CA ALA A 48 14.60 -17.82 0.05
C ALA A 48 13.26 -17.06 0.03
N ILE A 49 12.14 -17.75 0.27
CA ILE A 49 10.81 -17.16 0.44
C ILE A 49 10.25 -17.66 1.75
N ASN A 50 10.25 -16.79 2.75
CA ASN A 50 9.67 -17.05 4.06
C ASN A 50 8.55 -16.03 4.31
N PHE A 51 7.78 -16.22 5.38
CA PHE A 51 6.73 -15.30 5.82
C PHE A 51 7.20 -13.83 5.87
N THR A 52 8.47 -13.59 6.20
CA THR A 52 9.08 -12.25 6.21
C THR A 52 8.93 -11.51 4.87
N THR A 53 9.00 -12.21 3.74
CA THR A 53 8.85 -11.63 2.40
C THR A 53 7.44 -11.08 2.16
N PHE A 54 6.44 -11.55 2.90
CA PHE A 54 5.05 -11.10 2.77
C PHE A 54 4.72 -9.93 3.69
N ILE A 55 5.49 -9.73 4.76
CA ILE A 55 5.22 -8.74 5.80
C ILE A 55 5.05 -7.32 5.23
N PRO A 56 5.94 -6.80 4.36
CA PRO A 56 5.80 -5.46 3.81
C PRO A 56 4.48 -5.23 3.06
N GLY A 57 4.07 -6.21 2.23
CA GLY A 57 2.82 -6.15 1.47
C GLY A 57 1.57 -6.24 2.35
N ILE A 58 1.62 -7.06 3.40
CA ILE A 58 0.52 -7.18 4.39
C ILE A 58 0.38 -5.87 5.17
N ILE A 59 1.48 -5.33 5.71
CA ILE A 59 1.48 -4.03 6.42
C ILE A 59 1.01 -2.91 5.49
N GLY A 60 1.48 -2.89 4.24
CA GLY A 60 1.02 -1.94 3.23
C GLY A 60 -0.48 -2.03 2.98
N THR A 61 -1.05 -3.24 2.96
CA THR A 61 -2.50 -3.44 2.78
C THR A 61 -3.30 -2.97 3.99
N ILE A 62 -2.81 -3.24 5.21
CA ILE A 62 -3.41 -2.67 6.43
C ILE A 62 -3.36 -1.14 6.37
N GLY A 63 -2.21 -0.57 5.98
CA GLY A 63 -2.06 0.87 5.75
C GLY A 63 -3.04 1.43 4.73
N PHE A 64 -3.26 0.73 3.61
CA PHE A 64 -4.24 1.12 2.58
C PHE A 64 -5.63 1.29 3.17
N PHE A 65 -6.10 0.33 3.97
CA PHE A 65 -7.40 0.41 4.62
C PHE A 65 -7.44 1.52 5.68
N LEU A 66 -6.44 1.58 6.57
CA LEU A 66 -6.37 2.60 7.62
C LEU A 66 -6.44 4.02 7.06
N VAL A 67 -5.66 4.32 6.01
CA VAL A 67 -5.64 5.66 5.40
C VAL A 67 -6.98 5.97 4.73
N ASN A 68 -7.66 4.96 4.19
CA ASN A 68 -8.81 5.19 3.33
C ASN A 68 -10.17 5.02 4.00
N VAL A 69 -10.25 4.39 5.18
CA VAL A 69 -11.52 4.16 5.89
C VAL A 69 -12.17 5.46 6.38
N LEU A 70 -11.37 6.44 6.80
CA LEU A 70 -11.92 7.72 7.27
C LEU A 70 -12.30 8.65 6.12
N PRO A 71 -13.50 9.28 6.15
CA PRO A 71 -13.86 10.35 5.23
C PRO A 71 -12.88 11.52 5.30
N ARG A 72 -12.66 12.24 4.20
CA ARG A 72 -11.82 13.46 4.22
C ARG A 72 -12.48 14.61 4.99
N ASN A 73 -13.80 14.68 4.95
CA ASN A 73 -14.61 15.72 5.59
C ASN A 73 -14.58 15.70 7.12
N SER A 74 -14.23 14.56 7.72
CA SER A 74 -14.22 14.44 9.18
C SER A 74 -13.06 15.19 9.85
N LEU A 75 -12.20 15.83 9.06
CA LEU A 75 -11.08 16.67 9.50
C LEU A 75 -11.42 18.17 9.49
N ASN A 76 -12.65 18.56 9.15
CA ASN A 76 -13.06 19.96 9.19
C ASN A 76 -13.06 20.48 10.63
N ILE A 77 -12.23 21.50 10.87
CA ILE A 77 -12.03 22.19 12.14
C ILE A 77 -13.18 23.17 12.33
N ASN A 78 -14.41 22.70 12.57
CA ASN A 78 -15.52 23.59 12.91
C ASN A 78 -16.22 23.12 14.19
N GLN A 79 -15.97 23.89 15.26
CA GLN A 79 -16.76 24.10 16.47
C GLN A 79 -17.20 22.87 17.28
N GLU A 80 -16.30 22.41 18.17
CA GLU A 80 -16.52 22.15 19.60
C GLU A 80 -15.41 21.23 20.14
N ASN A 81 -14.28 21.87 20.47
CA ASN A 81 -13.27 21.63 21.50
C ASN A 81 -12.96 20.25 22.13
N THR A 82 -13.44 19.09 21.64
CA THR A 82 -13.00 17.80 22.21
C THR A 82 -12.84 16.65 21.20
N ILE A 83 -13.30 16.76 19.94
CA ILE A 83 -13.29 15.61 18.97
C ILE A 83 -12.26 15.74 17.82
N SER A 84 -11.39 16.75 17.80
CA SER A 84 -10.43 16.91 16.68
C SER A 84 -9.08 16.18 16.85
N SER A 85 -8.58 15.98 18.08
CA SER A 85 -7.21 15.44 18.28
C SER A 85 -7.10 13.95 17.92
N GLY A 86 -8.12 13.15 18.25
CA GLY A 86 -8.10 11.69 18.00
C GLY A 86 -8.09 11.32 16.52
N LYS A 87 -8.83 12.07 15.68
CA LYS A 87 -8.87 11.85 14.22
C LYS A 87 -7.56 12.24 13.54
N SER A 88 -6.94 13.33 14.00
CA SER A 88 -5.62 13.76 13.53
C SER A 88 -4.53 12.74 13.92
N LEU A 89 -4.55 12.22 15.15
CA LEU A 89 -3.64 11.16 15.56
C LEU A 89 -3.85 9.87 14.77
N TYR A 90 -5.10 9.49 14.51
CA TYR A 90 -5.41 8.32 13.69
C TYR A 90 -4.83 8.46 12.27
N ILE A 91 -5.01 9.61 11.62
CA ILE A 91 -4.53 9.75 10.24
C ILE A 91 -3.01 9.79 10.16
N ILE A 92 -2.35 10.41 11.15
CA ILE A 92 -0.88 10.35 11.30
C ILE A 92 -0.45 8.90 11.46
N PHE A 93 -1.08 8.16 12.37
CA PHE A 93 -0.80 6.74 12.58
C PHE A 93 -0.99 5.92 11.31
N ALA A 94 -2.10 6.11 10.59
CA ALA A 94 -2.39 5.41 9.35
C ALA A 94 -1.34 5.66 8.25
N PHE A 95 -0.91 6.92 8.09
CA PHE A 95 0.17 7.25 7.17
C PHE A 95 1.50 6.63 7.62
N THR A 96 1.84 6.71 8.91
CA THR A 96 3.05 6.09 9.46
C THR A 96 3.09 4.59 9.20
N VAL A 97 1.99 3.86 9.41
CA VAL A 97 1.89 2.42 9.10
C VAL A 97 2.12 2.16 7.61
N THR A 98 1.55 3.00 6.75
CA THR A 98 1.70 2.88 5.28
C THR A 98 3.16 3.09 4.85
N PHE A 99 3.85 4.10 5.41
CA PHE A 99 5.28 4.33 5.15
C PHE A 99 6.17 3.23 5.74
N ALA A 100 5.86 2.75 6.94
CA ALA A 100 6.58 1.65 7.58
C ALA A 100 6.51 0.36 6.73
N GLY A 101 5.36 0.08 6.12
CA GLY A 101 5.21 -1.03 5.16
C GLY A 101 6.15 -0.91 3.95
N LEU A 102 6.33 0.30 3.40
CA LEU A 102 7.25 0.53 2.29
C LEU A 102 8.73 0.43 2.72
N ILE A 103 9.10 1.07 3.84
CA ILE A 103 10.47 1.10 4.36
C ILE A 103 10.91 -0.31 4.78
N SER A 104 10.04 -1.09 5.42
CA SER A 104 10.33 -2.49 5.76
C SER A 104 10.63 -3.36 4.54
N GLY A 105 9.98 -3.07 3.40
CA GLY A 105 10.31 -3.72 2.12
C GLY A 105 11.75 -3.47 1.69
N PHE A 106 12.20 -2.22 1.71
CA PHE A 106 13.60 -1.88 1.41
C PHE A 106 14.58 -2.47 2.42
N TRP A 107 14.22 -2.50 3.70
CA TRP A 107 15.04 -3.13 4.73
C TRP A 107 15.28 -4.62 4.43
N ILE A 108 14.21 -5.37 4.16
CA ILE A 108 14.30 -6.80 3.86
C ILE A 108 15.05 -7.05 2.54
N LEU A 109 14.91 -6.16 1.55
CA LEU A 109 15.71 -6.23 0.31
C LEU A 109 17.22 -6.20 0.63
N PHE A 110 17.66 -5.26 1.47
CA PHE A 110 19.08 -5.11 1.80
C PHE A 110 19.60 -6.16 2.79
N ASP A 111 18.75 -6.66 3.68
CA ASP A 111 19.13 -7.68 4.66
C ASP A 111 19.26 -9.06 4.03
N LYS A 112 18.29 -9.46 3.19
CA LYS A 112 18.18 -10.85 2.70
C LYS A 112 18.55 -11.05 1.24
N TYR A 113 18.49 -10.02 0.40
CA TYR A 113 18.47 -10.21 -1.07
C TYR A 113 19.64 -9.55 -1.81
N THR A 114 20.60 -8.95 -1.10
CA THR A 114 21.76 -8.24 -1.69
C THR A 114 22.84 -9.19 -2.23
N GLY A 115 22.85 -10.46 -1.81
CA GLY A 115 23.81 -11.51 -2.21
C GLY A 115 23.30 -12.41 -3.36
N GLU A 116 23.26 -11.85 -4.56
CA GLU A 116 23.34 -12.45 -5.92
C GLU A 116 22.50 -13.66 -6.39
N ALA A 117 21.84 -14.50 -5.57
CA ALA A 117 20.96 -15.55 -6.11
C ALA A 117 19.47 -15.16 -6.14
N TYR A 118 19.06 -14.30 -5.19
CA TYR A 118 17.65 -14.04 -4.91
C TYR A 118 17.22 -12.57 -5.01
N GLY A 119 18.10 -11.68 -5.50
CA GLY A 119 17.82 -10.24 -5.62
C GLY A 119 16.50 -9.92 -6.35
N LYS A 120 16.20 -10.66 -7.42
CA LYS A 120 14.95 -10.54 -8.18
C LYS A 120 13.70 -10.65 -7.29
N TYR A 121 13.68 -11.61 -6.35
CA TYR A 121 12.53 -11.85 -5.47
C TYR A 121 12.31 -10.68 -4.51
N GLY A 122 13.39 -10.15 -3.93
CA GLY A 122 13.33 -8.96 -3.09
C GLY A 122 12.84 -7.73 -3.84
N VAL A 123 13.26 -7.54 -5.10
CA VAL A 123 12.81 -6.41 -5.93
C VAL A 123 11.30 -6.50 -6.21
N PHE A 124 10.76 -7.68 -6.53
CA PHE A 124 9.32 -7.86 -6.72
C PHE A 124 8.51 -7.59 -5.45
N MET A 125 9.03 -7.98 -4.28
CA MET A 125 8.43 -7.65 -2.99
C MET A 125 8.38 -6.13 -2.75
N VAL A 126 9.47 -5.41 -3.02
CA VAL A 126 9.49 -3.95 -2.92
C VAL A 126 8.51 -3.31 -3.92
N MET A 127 8.45 -3.84 -5.14
CA MET A 127 7.53 -3.37 -6.17
C MET A 127 6.06 -3.56 -5.75
N GLN A 128 5.71 -4.69 -5.13
CA GLN A 128 4.40 -4.90 -4.53
C GLN A 128 4.08 -3.80 -3.49
N SER A 129 4.98 -3.59 -2.53
CA SER A 129 4.78 -2.57 -1.49
C SER A 129 4.63 -1.17 -2.08
N LEU A 130 5.39 -0.86 -3.13
CA LEU A 130 5.30 0.41 -3.86
C LEU A 130 3.95 0.54 -4.58
N CYS A 131 3.46 -0.50 -5.26
CA CYS A 131 2.15 -0.49 -5.92
C CYS A 131 1.01 -0.25 -4.92
N ILE A 132 1.05 -0.93 -3.76
CA ILE A 132 0.04 -0.76 -2.70
C ILE A 132 0.14 0.64 -2.08
N PHE A 133 1.35 1.14 -1.86
CA PHE A 133 1.59 2.50 -1.38
C PHE A 133 1.00 3.54 -2.36
N LEU A 134 1.32 3.46 -3.65
CA LEU A 134 0.77 4.37 -4.66
C LEU A 134 -0.75 4.27 -4.77
N SER A 135 -1.29 3.05 -4.71
CA SER A 135 -2.74 2.85 -4.67
C SER A 135 -3.39 3.57 -3.48
N THR A 136 -2.77 3.52 -2.31
CA THR A 136 -3.23 4.20 -1.10
C THR A 136 -3.36 5.70 -1.32
N PHE A 137 -2.33 6.33 -1.90
CA PHE A 137 -2.30 7.76 -2.16
C PHE A 137 -3.30 8.15 -3.25
N ILE A 138 -3.36 7.39 -4.35
CA ILE A 138 -4.29 7.66 -5.45
C ILE A 138 -5.74 7.56 -4.98
N PHE A 139 -6.09 6.51 -4.23
CA PHE A 139 -7.45 6.36 -3.68
C PHE A 139 -7.79 7.47 -2.69
N ARG A 140 -6.84 7.81 -1.83
CA ARG A 140 -7.00 8.90 -0.88
C ARG A 140 -7.29 10.14 -1.72
N PHE A 141 -6.35 10.66 -2.51
CA PHE A 141 -6.42 12.00 -3.12
C PHE A 141 -7.36 12.11 -4.34
N GLY A 142 -7.82 10.98 -4.85
CA GLY A 142 -8.84 10.89 -5.89
C GLY A 142 -10.25 11.23 -5.40
N ARG A 143 -10.56 10.97 -4.12
CA ARG A 143 -11.90 11.24 -3.56
C ARG A 143 -12.13 12.75 -3.40
N PRO A 144 -13.29 13.28 -3.84
CA PRO A 144 -13.62 14.68 -3.64
C PRO A 144 -13.81 14.96 -2.14
N MET A 145 -13.49 16.18 -1.72
CA MET A 145 -14.02 16.68 -0.46
C MET A 145 -15.48 16.97 -0.73
N THR A 146 -16.40 16.32 -0.01
CA THR A 146 -17.82 16.66 -0.12
C THR A 146 -17.96 18.06 0.45
N THR A 147 -17.86 19.09 -0.38
CA THR A 147 -18.37 20.40 0.00
C THR A 147 -19.86 20.18 0.16
N GLU A 148 -20.35 20.21 1.39
CA GLU A 148 -21.79 20.32 1.63
C GLU A 148 -22.21 21.61 0.94
N SER A 149 -22.72 21.48 -0.29
CA SER A 149 -23.53 22.51 -0.89
C SER A 149 -24.78 22.59 -0.03
N SER A 150 -24.74 23.52 0.91
CA SER A 150 -25.87 24.35 1.35
C SER A 150 -27.24 23.77 1.00
N PHE A 151 -27.89 23.15 1.99
CA PHE A 151 -29.35 23.22 2.07
C PHE A 151 -29.76 24.65 2.42
#